data_AF-A0A8T3NYC4-F1
#
_entry.id   AF-A0A8T3NYC4-F1
#
_cell.length_a   1.000
_cell.length_b   1.000
_cell.length_c   1.000
_cell.angle_alpha   90.00
_cell.angle_beta   90.00
_cell.angle_gamma   90.00
#
_symmetry.space_group_name_H-M   'P 1'
#
loop_
_entity.id
_entity.type
_entity.pdbx_description
1 polymer ?
#
loop_
_entity_poly.entity_id
_entity_poly.type
_entity_poly.pdbx_seq_one_letter_code
_entity_poly.pdbx_strand_id
1 'polypeptide(L)'
;MSEGVKVIDLFAGPGGLGEGFSSLRRENEIRPFKVALSVEKDKCAHQTLLFRSFFRQFEAGQAPDDYYTTLRQSDASFTERLKLLFDAYPHQARRARSEAWCVELGKQDHASVHNRITESLCGEDIWVLLGGPPCQAFSIAGRSRNKGNPEYRLETDERQYLYVEYLHVIAEHRPAVFTTPDR
;
A
#
# COMPACT_ATOMS: atom_id res chain seq x y z
N MET A 1 -19.15 -0.20 -17.20
CA MET A 1 -17.68 -0.26 -17.39
C MET A 1 -17.13 -0.90 -16.13
N SER A 2 -16.48 -2.07 -16.18
CA SER A 2 -15.96 -2.68 -14.95
C SER A 2 -14.78 -1.82 -14.43
N GLU A 3 -14.77 -1.52 -13.14
CA GLU A 3 -13.83 -0.58 -12.50
C GLU A 3 -12.37 -1.07 -12.38
N GLY A 4 -11.99 -2.11 -13.13
CA GLY A 4 -10.74 -2.85 -12.92
C GLY A 4 -10.76 -3.68 -11.64
N VAL A 5 -9.94 -4.73 -11.59
CA VAL A 5 -9.77 -5.57 -10.40
C VAL A 5 -9.11 -4.74 -9.30
N LYS A 6 -9.74 -4.71 -8.12
CA LYS A 6 -9.23 -3.94 -6.97
C LYS A 6 -8.00 -4.61 -6.39
N VAL A 7 -7.05 -3.79 -5.95
CA VAL A 7 -5.81 -4.23 -5.33
C VAL A 7 -5.68 -3.58 -3.96
N ILE A 8 -5.50 -4.39 -2.92
CA ILE A 8 -5.22 -3.96 -1.56
C ILE A 8 -3.76 -4.29 -1.27
N ASP A 9 -2.94 -3.32 -0.90
CA ASP A 9 -1.50 -3.50 -0.64
C ASP A 9 -1.20 -3.26 0.84
N LEU A 10 -0.94 -4.34 1.58
CA LEU A 10 -0.55 -4.28 2.98
C LEU A 10 0.97 -4.23 3.11
N PHE A 11 1.49 -3.40 4.01
CA PHE A 11 2.94 -3.18 4.14
C PHE A 11 3.55 -2.66 2.83
N ALA A 12 2.86 -1.70 2.21
CA ALA A 12 3.10 -1.29 0.84
C ALA A 12 4.50 -0.67 0.60
N GLY A 13 5.18 -0.21 1.65
CA GLY A 13 6.40 0.55 1.53
C GLY A 13 6.17 1.76 0.61
N PRO A 14 7.11 2.07 -0.32
CA PRO A 14 6.90 3.14 -1.29
C PRO A 14 6.00 2.74 -2.47
N GLY A 15 5.40 1.54 -2.48
CA GLY A 15 4.35 1.12 -3.42
C GLY A 15 4.81 0.36 -4.67
N GLY A 16 6.07 -0.07 -4.76
CA GLY A 16 6.63 -0.65 -6.00
C GLY A 16 5.81 -1.80 -6.60
N LEU A 17 5.23 -2.69 -5.78
CA LEU A 17 4.41 -3.79 -6.25
C LEU A 17 3.05 -3.29 -6.78
N GLY A 18 2.35 -2.45 -6.02
CA GLY A 18 1.11 -1.80 -6.46
C GLY A 18 1.26 -0.99 -7.76
N GLU A 19 2.43 -0.37 -7.98
CA GLU A 19 2.76 0.29 -9.26
C GLU A 19 2.89 -0.70 -10.40
N GLY A 20 3.55 -1.84 -10.19
CA GLY A 20 3.63 -2.91 -11.18
C GLY A 20 2.25 -3.30 -11.71
N PHE A 21 1.30 -3.57 -10.80
CA PHE A 21 -0.09 -3.86 -11.14
C PHE A 21 -0.77 -2.69 -11.85
N SER A 22 -0.62 -1.46 -11.33
CA SER A 22 -1.26 -0.26 -11.87
C SER A 22 -0.67 0.20 -13.22
N SER A 23 0.53 -0.26 -13.57
CA SER A 23 1.22 0.09 -14.81
C SER A 23 0.72 -0.71 -16.02
N LEU A 24 0.12 -1.88 -15.79
CA LEU A 24 -0.37 -2.74 -16.86
C LEU A 24 -1.46 -2.00 -17.67
N ARG A 25 -1.35 -2.10 -19.00
CA ARG A 25 -2.32 -1.58 -19.96
C ARG A 25 -2.70 -2.70 -20.92
N ARG A 26 -3.99 -2.85 -21.19
CA ARG A 26 -4.48 -3.69 -22.29
C ARG A 26 -4.64 -2.88 -23.57
N GLU A 27 -4.97 -3.54 -24.68
CA GLU A 27 -5.00 -3.01 -26.06
C GLU A 27 -5.90 -1.76 -26.29
N ASN A 28 -6.63 -1.28 -25.28
CA ASN A 28 -7.46 -0.06 -25.32
C ASN A 28 -7.14 0.92 -24.18
N GLU A 29 -5.90 0.96 -23.69
CA GLU A 29 -5.45 1.74 -22.51
C GLU A 29 -6.16 1.41 -21.19
N ILE A 30 -7.02 0.40 -21.17
CA ILE A 30 -7.72 -0.07 -19.98
C ILE A 30 -6.68 -0.53 -18.95
N ARG A 31 -6.74 0.06 -17.75
CA ARG A 31 -5.98 -0.38 -16.57
C ARG A 31 -6.75 -1.52 -15.91
N PRO A 32 -6.31 -2.79 -16.03
CA PRO A 32 -7.07 -3.92 -15.52
C PRO A 32 -7.01 -4.00 -13.99
N PHE A 33 -6.05 -3.33 -13.35
CA PHE A 33 -5.88 -3.31 -11.91
C PHE A 33 -5.92 -1.88 -11.38
N LYS A 34 -6.56 -1.70 -10.22
CA LYS A 34 -6.68 -0.43 -9.53
C LYS A 34 -6.36 -0.61 -8.06
N VAL A 35 -5.28 0.01 -7.59
CA VAL A 35 -4.97 0.07 -6.16
C VAL A 35 -6.06 0.86 -5.46
N ALA A 36 -6.74 0.19 -4.53
CA ALA A 36 -7.88 0.70 -3.78
C ALA A 36 -7.52 1.03 -2.33
N LEU A 37 -6.46 0.41 -1.81
CA LEU A 37 -5.91 0.69 -0.49
C LEU A 37 -4.42 0.35 -0.47
N SER A 38 -3.61 1.20 0.13
CA SER A 38 -2.22 0.91 0.50
C SER A 38 -2.03 1.26 1.96
N VAL A 39 -1.53 0.31 2.76
CA VAL A 39 -1.29 0.48 4.20
C VAL A 39 0.21 0.51 4.45
N GLU A 40 0.70 1.62 5.02
CA GLU A 40 2.12 1.79 5.33
C GLU A 40 2.29 2.64 6.59
N LYS A 41 3.26 2.27 7.45
CA LYS A 41 3.52 2.97 8.71
C LYS A 41 4.61 4.03 8.60
N ASP A 42 5.58 3.82 7.72
CA ASP A 42 6.67 4.74 7.50
C ASP A 42 6.17 5.99 6.77
N LYS A 43 6.37 7.15 7.38
CA LYS A 43 5.83 8.42 6.87
C LYS A 43 6.43 8.81 5.52
N CYS A 44 7.71 8.51 5.28
CA CYS A 44 8.38 8.85 4.02
C CYS A 44 7.88 7.95 2.88
N ALA A 45 7.73 6.66 3.13
CA ALA A 45 7.13 5.70 2.22
C ALA A 45 5.66 6.05 1.94
N HIS A 46 4.88 6.41 2.96
CA HIS A 46 3.50 6.89 2.81
C HIS A 46 3.40 8.16 1.96
N GLN A 47 4.29 9.13 2.14
CA GLN A 47 4.35 10.31 1.27
C GLN A 47 4.59 9.95 -0.20
N THR A 48 5.42 8.93 -0.44
CA THR A 48 5.63 8.39 -1.79
C THR A 48 4.35 7.76 -2.34
N LEU A 49 3.63 6.97 -1.53
CA LEU A 49 2.33 6.39 -1.93
C LEU A 49 1.31 7.48 -2.28
N LEU A 50 1.16 8.51 -1.45
CA LEU A 50 0.28 9.65 -1.70
C LEU A 50 0.61 10.32 -3.04
N PHE A 51 1.89 10.61 -3.27
CA PHE A 51 2.34 11.30 -4.45
C PHE A 51 2.10 10.49 -5.73
N ARG A 52 2.32 9.17 -5.68
CA ARG A 52 2.09 8.29 -6.83
C ARG A 52 0.61 7.99 -7.06
N SER A 53 -0.18 7.81 -6.00
CA SER A 53 -1.63 7.71 -6.12
C SER A 53 -2.23 8.98 -6.71
N PHE A 54 -1.74 10.16 -6.32
CA PHE A 54 -2.12 11.42 -6.92
C PHE A 54 -1.86 11.43 -8.43
N PHE A 55 -0.67 11.03 -8.88
CA PHE A 55 -0.33 10.91 -10.30
C PHE A 55 -1.29 9.99 -11.05
N ARG A 56 -1.68 8.85 -10.44
CA ARG A 56 -2.62 7.89 -11.05
C ARG A 56 -4.03 8.43 -11.25
N GLN A 57 -4.41 9.56 -10.62
CA GLN A 57 -5.72 10.18 -10.81
C GLN A 57 -5.86 10.92 -12.15
N PHE A 58 -4.79 10.99 -12.94
CA PHE A 58 -4.78 11.59 -14.26
C PHE A 58 -4.65 10.50 -15.34
N GLU A 59 -5.25 10.78 -16.50
CA GLU A 59 -5.04 9.96 -17.69
C GLU A 59 -3.59 10.10 -18.19
N ALA A 60 -3.21 9.20 -19.10
CA ALA A 60 -1.87 9.22 -19.68
C ALA A 60 -1.58 10.58 -20.31
N GLY A 61 -0.47 11.20 -19.92
CA GLY A 61 -0.04 12.51 -20.41
C GLY A 61 -0.82 13.71 -19.84
N GLN A 62 -1.76 13.51 -18.92
CA GLN A 62 -2.60 14.60 -18.37
C GLN A 62 -2.24 15.03 -16.93
N ALA A 63 -1.16 14.50 -16.37
CA ALA A 63 -0.67 14.96 -15.07
C ALA A 63 -0.21 16.42 -15.14
N PRO A 64 -0.55 17.28 -14.16
CA PRO A 64 -0.25 18.71 -14.22
C PRO A 64 1.24 18.98 -14.09
N ASP A 65 1.73 20.07 -14.66
CA ASP A 65 3.14 20.49 -14.54
C ASP A 65 3.58 20.66 -13.08
N ASP A 66 2.67 21.09 -12.22
CA ASP A 66 2.88 21.23 -10.77
C ASP A 66 3.35 19.93 -10.10
N TYR A 67 2.89 18.77 -10.61
CA TYR A 67 3.38 17.47 -10.16
C TYR A 67 4.88 17.32 -10.39
N TYR A 68 5.34 17.63 -11.60
CA TYR A 68 6.75 17.52 -11.94
C TYR A 68 7.60 18.61 -11.29
N THR A 69 7.04 19.80 -11.08
CA THR A 69 7.66 20.88 -10.31
C THR A 69 7.89 20.46 -8.86
N THR A 70 6.89 19.80 -8.24
CA THR A 70 7.00 19.22 -6.89
C THR A 70 8.17 18.23 -6.76
N LEU A 71 8.48 17.46 -7.81
CA LEU A 71 9.62 16.54 -7.84
C LEU A 71 10.97 17.24 -7.97
N ARG A 72 11.06 18.28 -8.79
CA ARG A 72 12.33 18.92 -9.17
C ARG A 72 12.80 19.98 -8.19
N GLN A 73 11.88 20.62 -7.47
CA GLN A 73 12.19 21.70 -6.55
C GLN A 73 12.86 21.20 -5.27
N SER A 74 13.81 21.98 -4.75
CA SER A 74 14.57 21.70 -3.52
C SER A 74 14.55 22.88 -2.53
N ASP A 75 13.74 23.89 -2.81
CA ASP A 75 13.58 25.13 -2.04
C ASP A 75 12.80 24.94 -0.73
N ALA A 76 12.00 23.88 -0.63
CA ALA A 76 11.23 23.50 0.55
C ALA A 76 11.44 22.02 0.93
N SER A 77 10.81 21.55 2.00
CA SER A 77 10.69 20.11 2.24
C SER A 77 9.70 19.46 1.27
N PHE A 78 9.84 18.15 0.99
CA PHE A 78 8.89 17.42 0.13
C PHE A 78 7.46 17.49 0.69
N THR A 79 7.31 17.45 2.02
CA THR A 79 6.03 17.59 2.71
C THR A 79 5.33 18.90 2.38
N GLU A 80 6.05 20.02 2.40
CA GLU A 80 5.49 21.34 2.12
C GLU A 80 5.07 21.47 0.65
N ARG A 81 5.91 20.99 -0.28
CA ARG A 81 5.56 20.99 -1.70
C ARG A 81 4.35 20.10 -2.00
N LEU A 82 4.29 18.92 -1.38
CA LEU A 82 3.14 18.01 -1.50
C LEU A 82 1.86 18.65 -0.98
N LYS A 83 1.93 19.43 0.12
CA LYS A 83 0.79 20.18 0.64
C LYS A 83 0.30 21.22 -0.38
N LEU A 84 1.21 22.03 -0.95
CA LEU A 84 0.85 23.03 -1.96
C LEU A 84 0.18 22.38 -3.18
N LEU A 85 0.75 21.28 -3.68
CA LEU A 85 0.15 20.50 -4.76
C LEU A 85 -1.25 20.00 -4.38
N PHE A 86 -1.44 19.47 -3.18
CA PHE A 86 -2.72 18.91 -2.75
C PHE A 86 -3.79 19.98 -2.51
N ASP A 87 -3.38 21.18 -2.11
CA ASP A 87 -4.28 22.32 -1.96
C ASP A 87 -4.75 22.83 -3.34
N ALA A 88 -3.88 22.78 -4.37
CA ALA A 88 -4.22 23.15 -5.75
C ALA A 88 -5.13 22.13 -6.46
N TYR A 89 -5.05 20.84 -6.11
CA TYR A 89 -5.80 19.75 -6.74
C TYR A 89 -6.58 18.91 -5.72
N PRO A 90 -7.60 19.49 -5.05
CA PRO A 90 -8.21 18.89 -3.86
C PRO A 90 -8.99 17.59 -4.14
N HIS A 91 -9.53 17.41 -5.36
CA HIS A 91 -10.25 16.19 -5.72
C HIS A 91 -9.30 14.99 -5.85
N GLN A 92 -8.19 15.16 -6.58
CA GLN A 92 -7.15 14.15 -6.76
C GLN A 92 -6.44 13.87 -5.44
N ALA A 93 -6.16 14.91 -4.65
CA ALA A 93 -5.61 14.78 -3.30
C ALA A 93 -6.52 13.97 -2.37
N ARG A 94 -7.85 14.18 -2.42
CA ARG A 94 -8.80 13.38 -1.63
C ARG A 94 -8.75 11.91 -2.01
N ARG A 95 -8.71 11.61 -3.31
CA ARG A 95 -8.60 10.22 -3.80
C ARG A 95 -7.29 9.58 -3.39
N ALA A 96 -6.17 10.32 -3.46
CA ALA A 96 -4.88 9.84 -2.99
C ALA A 96 -4.87 9.54 -1.48
N ARG A 97 -5.43 10.42 -0.65
CA ARG A 97 -5.58 10.21 0.80
C ARG A 97 -6.52 9.04 1.13
N SER A 98 -7.54 8.81 0.31
CA SER A 98 -8.45 7.67 0.41
C SER A 98 -7.82 6.36 -0.08
N GLU A 99 -6.67 6.39 -0.78
CA GLU A 99 -5.98 5.18 -1.20
C GLU A 99 -4.84 4.86 -0.23
N ALA A 100 -4.01 5.84 0.13
CA ALA A 100 -2.84 5.63 0.98
C ALA A 100 -3.15 5.93 2.46
N TRP A 101 -3.18 4.88 3.28
CA TRP A 101 -3.47 4.96 4.71
C TRP A 101 -2.19 4.82 5.55
N CYS A 102 -1.87 5.86 6.32
CA CYS A 102 -0.66 5.91 7.15
C CYS A 102 -0.91 5.31 8.53
N VAL A 103 -0.84 3.99 8.66
CA VAL A 103 -1.02 3.29 9.93
C VAL A 103 -0.07 2.10 10.04
N GLU A 104 0.26 1.75 11.28
CA GLU A 104 0.94 0.49 11.59
C GLU A 104 -0.09 -0.62 11.76
N LEU A 105 -0.11 -1.56 10.81
CA LEU A 105 -0.91 -2.78 10.93
C LEU A 105 -0.56 -3.48 12.26
N GLY A 106 -1.54 -4.06 12.94
CA GLY A 106 -1.38 -4.63 14.27
C GLY A 106 -1.38 -3.62 15.43
N LYS A 107 -1.11 -2.33 15.20
CA LYS A 107 -1.42 -1.29 16.22
C LYS A 107 -2.80 -0.67 16.04
N GLN A 108 -3.49 -1.01 14.96
CA GLN A 108 -4.89 -0.68 14.76
C GLN A 108 -5.75 -1.83 15.28
N ASP A 109 -6.95 -1.51 15.74
CA ASP A 109 -7.92 -2.55 16.06
C ASP A 109 -8.34 -3.30 14.78
N HIS A 110 -8.63 -4.59 14.93
CA HIS A 110 -8.98 -5.47 13.83
C HIS A 110 -10.23 -4.97 13.06
N ALA A 111 -11.21 -4.38 13.76
CA ALA A 111 -12.43 -3.90 13.13
C ALA A 111 -12.15 -2.70 12.20
N SER A 112 -11.26 -1.78 12.59
CA SER A 112 -10.85 -0.66 11.75
C SER A 112 -10.18 -1.11 10.45
N VAL A 113 -9.26 -2.09 10.53
CA VAL A 113 -8.62 -2.66 9.33
C VAL A 113 -9.64 -3.34 8.44
N HIS A 114 -10.50 -4.18 9.02
CA HIS A 114 -11.57 -4.87 8.31
C HIS A 114 -12.49 -3.91 7.58
N ASN A 115 -13.03 -2.91 8.29
CA ASN A 115 -13.93 -1.90 7.72
C ASN A 115 -13.25 -1.16 6.57
N ARG A 116 -11.97 -0.80 6.75
CA ARG A 116 -11.24 -0.07 5.72
C ARG A 116 -11.05 -0.88 4.45
N ILE A 117 -10.75 -2.17 4.56
CA ILE A 117 -10.65 -3.09 3.41
C ILE A 117 -12.01 -3.21 2.73
N THR A 118 -13.07 -3.51 3.50
CA THR A 118 -14.43 -3.67 2.99
C THR A 118 -14.92 -2.43 2.24
N GLU A 119 -14.69 -1.24 2.80
CA GLU A 119 -15.01 0.04 2.15
C GLU A 119 -14.23 0.22 0.84
N SER A 120 -12.93 -0.08 0.82
CA SER A 120 -12.09 0.04 -0.37
C SER A 120 -12.45 -0.97 -1.47
N LEU A 121 -13.00 -2.14 -1.11
CA LEU A 121 -13.48 -3.14 -2.06
C LEU A 121 -14.84 -2.79 -2.66
N CYS A 122 -15.66 -1.97 -1.98
CA CYS A 122 -16.99 -1.57 -2.47
C CYS A 122 -17.89 -2.76 -2.89
N GLY A 123 -17.76 -3.91 -2.23
CA GLY A 123 -18.54 -5.12 -2.54
C GLY A 123 -18.01 -5.96 -3.71
N GLU A 124 -16.80 -5.69 -4.20
CA GLU A 124 -16.16 -6.52 -5.23
C GLU A 124 -15.61 -7.84 -4.65
N ASP A 125 -16.10 -8.97 -5.18
CA ASP A 125 -15.69 -10.31 -4.73
C ASP A 125 -14.32 -10.74 -5.30
N ILE A 126 -13.95 -10.24 -6.49
CA ILE A 126 -12.70 -10.60 -7.16
C ILE A 126 -11.70 -9.45 -7.02
N TRP A 127 -10.75 -9.63 -6.11
CA TRP A 127 -9.71 -8.64 -5.82
C TRP A 127 -8.38 -9.31 -5.46
N VAL A 128 -7.31 -8.51 -5.47
CA VAL A 128 -5.94 -8.96 -5.23
C VAL A 128 -5.42 -8.38 -3.92
N LEU A 129 -4.83 -9.23 -3.09
CA LEU A 129 -4.06 -8.83 -1.91
C LEU A 129 -2.56 -8.84 -2.22
N LEU A 130 -1.92 -7.68 -2.11
CA LEU A 130 -0.48 -7.52 -2.12
C LEU A 130 0.02 -7.35 -0.69
N GLY A 131 1.28 -7.71 -0.48
CA GLY A 131 1.97 -7.38 0.76
C GLY A 131 2.77 -8.53 1.31
N GLY A 132 3.91 -8.22 1.91
CA GLY A 132 4.74 -9.17 2.61
C GLY A 132 4.88 -8.75 4.07
N PRO A 133 4.22 -9.42 5.03
CA PRO A 133 4.54 -9.20 6.44
C PRO A 133 6.05 -9.41 6.67
N PRO A 134 6.67 -8.72 7.63
CA PRO A 134 8.11 -8.81 7.87
C PRO A 134 8.55 -10.26 8.13
N CYS A 135 9.18 -10.88 7.12
CA CYS A 135 9.50 -12.31 7.06
C CYS A 135 10.68 -12.77 7.96
N GLN A 136 11.26 -11.87 8.76
CA GLN A 136 12.49 -12.19 9.51
C GLN A 136 12.29 -13.19 10.66
N ALA A 137 11.07 -13.40 11.17
CA ALA A 137 10.81 -14.40 12.21
C ALA A 137 10.75 -15.85 11.66
N PHE A 138 10.35 -16.02 10.39
CA PHE A 138 10.06 -17.35 9.82
C PHE A 138 10.97 -17.77 8.67
N SER A 139 11.86 -16.90 8.17
CA SER A 139 12.86 -17.30 7.18
C SER A 139 13.92 -18.25 7.78
N ILE A 140 14.53 -19.11 6.95
CA ILE A 140 15.58 -20.05 7.40
C ILE A 140 16.77 -19.28 8.01
N ALA A 141 17.16 -18.17 7.38
CA ALA A 141 18.23 -17.30 7.88
C ALA A 141 17.84 -16.58 9.19
N GLY A 142 16.58 -16.17 9.32
CA GLY A 142 16.04 -15.57 10.55
C GLY A 142 16.01 -16.57 11.71
N ARG A 143 15.49 -17.78 11.46
CA ARG A 143 15.48 -18.87 12.45
C ARG A 143 16.88 -19.28 12.87
N SER A 144 17.85 -19.31 11.96
CA SER A 144 19.25 -19.64 12.28
C SER A 144 19.91 -18.58 13.17
N ARG A 145 19.67 -17.29 12.90
CA ARG A 145 20.20 -16.18 13.73
C ARG A 145 19.50 -16.09 15.09
N ASN A 146 18.19 -16.26 15.12
CA ASN A 146 17.39 -16.18 16.34
C ASN A 146 17.64 -17.36 17.27
N LYS A 147 17.91 -18.58 16.75
CA LYS A 147 18.39 -19.72 17.54
C LYS A 147 19.71 -19.46 18.28
N GLY A 148 20.53 -18.54 17.77
CA GLY A 148 21.80 -18.15 18.39
C GLY A 148 21.68 -17.06 19.47
N ASN A 149 20.48 -16.49 19.66
CA ASN A 149 20.22 -15.47 20.67
C ASN A 149 19.38 -16.06 21.82
N PRO A 150 19.96 -16.37 22.99
CA PRO A 150 19.23 -16.98 24.10
C PRO A 150 18.15 -16.08 24.72
N GLU A 151 18.18 -14.76 24.46
CA GLU A 151 17.16 -13.80 24.90
C GLU A 151 15.99 -13.67 23.90
N TYR A 152 16.09 -14.26 22.70
CA TYR A 152 15.03 -14.15 21.70
C TYR A 152 13.83 -15.02 22.09
N ARG A 153 12.67 -14.38 22.22
CA ARG A 153 11.37 -15.05 22.37
C ARG A 153 10.49 -14.74 21.16
N LEU A 154 10.13 -15.81 20.45
CA LEU A 154 9.23 -15.74 19.29
C LEU A 154 7.88 -15.11 19.70
N GLU A 155 7.37 -15.48 20.88
CA GLU A 155 6.09 -15.02 21.44
C GLU A 155 6.01 -13.50 21.66
N THR A 156 7.15 -12.82 21.77
CA THR A 156 7.23 -11.36 21.93
C THR A 156 7.69 -10.65 20.65
N ASP A 157 7.88 -11.38 19.55
CA ASP A 157 8.32 -10.81 18.29
C ASP A 157 7.13 -10.14 17.57
N GLU A 158 7.12 -8.81 17.53
CA GLU A 158 6.09 -8.03 16.82
C GLU A 158 5.91 -8.48 15.36
N ARG A 159 6.95 -9.06 14.74
CA ARG A 159 6.89 -9.54 13.35
C ARG A 159 6.03 -10.79 13.21
N GLN A 160 5.98 -11.64 14.23
CA GLN A 160 5.03 -12.76 14.26
C GLN A 160 3.60 -12.24 14.25
N TYR A 161 3.33 -11.21 15.06
CA TYR A 161 2.01 -10.64 15.17
C TYR A 161 1.55 -10.03 13.83
N LEU A 162 2.41 -9.26 13.15
CA LEU A 162 2.11 -8.72 11.80
C LEU A 162 1.86 -9.80 10.75
N TYR A 163 2.54 -10.95 10.86
CA TYR A 163 2.28 -12.11 10.01
C TYR A 163 0.91 -12.72 10.26
N VAL A 164 0.52 -12.86 11.53
CA VAL A 164 -0.81 -13.36 11.93
C VAL A 164 -1.92 -12.43 11.44
N GLU A 165 -1.75 -11.11 11.58
CA GLU A 165 -2.72 -10.13 11.06
C GLU A 165 -2.90 -10.25 9.54
N TYR A 166 -1.82 -10.46 8.78
CA TYR A 166 -1.92 -10.70 7.34
C TYR A 166 -2.71 -11.99 7.02
N LEU A 167 -2.51 -13.06 7.79
CA LEU A 167 -3.28 -14.30 7.64
C LEU A 167 -4.76 -14.11 8.01
N HIS A 168 -5.08 -13.29 9.02
CA HIS A 168 -6.46 -12.96 9.35
C HIS A 168 -7.16 -12.26 8.19
N VAL A 169 -6.49 -11.29 7.54
CA VAL A 169 -7.04 -10.63 6.34
C VAL A 169 -7.33 -11.63 5.22
N ILE A 170 -6.43 -12.59 4.98
CA ILE A 170 -6.66 -13.65 3.98
C ILE A 170 -7.86 -14.52 4.36
N ALA A 171 -7.91 -14.99 5.61
CA ALA A 171 -8.93 -15.91 6.08
C ALA A 171 -10.33 -15.28 6.04
N GLU A 172 -10.43 -14.00 6.39
CA GLU A 172 -11.69 -13.26 6.47
C GLU A 172 -12.16 -12.76 5.10
N HIS A 173 -11.29 -12.08 4.34
CA HIS A 173 -11.70 -11.41 3.11
C HIS A 173 -11.51 -12.26 1.84
N ARG A 174 -10.80 -13.41 1.93
CA ARG A 174 -10.68 -14.42 0.87
C ARG A 174 -10.35 -13.83 -0.52
N PRO A 175 -9.22 -13.11 -0.68
CA PRO A 175 -8.83 -12.56 -1.96
C PRO A 175 -8.72 -13.66 -3.03
N ALA A 176 -9.06 -13.32 -4.27
CA ALA A 176 -8.94 -14.24 -5.40
C ALA A 176 -7.48 -14.61 -5.69
N VAL A 177 -6.57 -13.66 -5.46
CA VAL A 177 -5.12 -13.85 -5.53
C VAL A 177 -4.47 -13.08 -4.39
N PHE A 178 -3.50 -13.70 -3.72
CA PHE A 178 -2.59 -12.98 -2.82
C PHE A 178 -1.14 -13.25 -3.20
N THR A 179 -0.27 -12.25 -3.02
CA THR A 179 1.17 -12.39 -3.30
C THR A 179 1.99 -11.73 -2.20
N THR A 180 3.05 -12.43 -1.79
CA THR A 180 4.09 -11.91 -0.91
C THR A 180 5.35 -11.68 -1.75
N PRO A 181 5.99 -10.50 -1.72
CA PRO A 181 7.26 -10.29 -2.41
C PRO A 181 8.31 -11.26 -1.86
N ASP A 182 8.94 -12.01 -2.76
CA ASP A 182 10.07 -12.88 -2.42
C ASP A 182 11.25 -12.00 -1.97
N ARG A 183 11.90 -12.38 -0.87
CA ARG A 183 13.10 -11.68 -0.35
C ARG A 183 14.30 -12.59 -0.36
#